data_AF-A0A2V7UVC9-F1
#
_entry.id   AF-A0A2V7UVC9-F1
#
_cell.length_a   1.000
_cell.length_b   1.000
_cell.length_c   1.000
_cell.angle_alpha   90.00
_cell.angle_beta   90.00
_cell.angle_gamma   90.00
#
_symmetry.space_group_name_H-M   'P 1'
#
loop_
_entity.id
_entity.type
_entity.pdbx_description
1 polymer ?
#
loop_
_entity_poly.entity_id
_entity_poly.type
_entity_poly.pdbx_seq_one_letter_code
_entity_poly.pdbx_strand_id
1 'polypeptide(L)'
;MRMSPLKAGTKAPEFTLTGIDGTSRSLSHGDGEPTLLTFFKNTCPTCLLTFPFLQRLHERVAGAPLRFWGISQDSVAETRVFGEEFGLTFPLLPDDPGYPVSNAYGLANVPTLFLVDAGGTIALTTVGFSRADLEALATEFRRRFRIPGVTPLFVEADNAPVMRPG
;
A
#
# COMPACT_ATOMS: atom_id res chain seq x y z
N MET A 1 12.29 -16.59 15.37
CA MET A 1 12.78 -16.14 14.06
C MET A 1 12.50 -14.65 13.97
N ARG A 2 13.49 -13.78 13.70
CA ARG A 2 13.25 -12.33 13.55
C ARG A 2 12.58 -12.11 12.19
N MET A 3 11.30 -11.77 12.17
CA MET A 3 10.63 -11.39 10.92
C MET A 3 11.15 -10.02 10.47
N SER A 4 11.45 -9.89 9.18
CA SER A 4 11.91 -8.65 8.56
C SER A 4 11.23 -8.52 7.21
N PRO A 5 10.68 -7.34 6.88
CA PRO A 5 9.95 -7.18 5.64
C PRO A 5 10.85 -7.43 4.44
N LEU A 6 10.26 -7.94 3.37
CA LEU A 6 10.96 -8.17 2.10
C LEU A 6 11.59 -6.87 1.58
N LYS A 7 12.70 -6.99 0.88
CA LYS A 7 13.48 -5.83 0.41
C LYS A 7 13.28 -5.63 -1.09
N ALA A 8 13.58 -4.42 -1.57
CA ALA A 8 13.67 -4.19 -3.00
C ALA A 8 14.62 -5.21 -3.67
N GLY A 9 14.25 -5.65 -4.86
CA GLY A 9 14.94 -6.68 -5.64
C GLY A 9 14.47 -8.12 -5.39
N THR A 10 13.64 -8.38 -4.38
CA THR A 10 13.05 -9.72 -4.17
C THR A 10 11.76 -9.90 -4.94
N LYS A 11 11.44 -11.14 -5.33
CA LYS A 11 10.12 -11.48 -5.89
C LYS A 11 9.04 -11.36 -4.82
N ALA A 12 7.96 -10.66 -5.15
CA ALA A 12 6.81 -10.51 -4.29
C ALA A 12 6.05 -11.85 -4.19
N PRO A 13 5.70 -12.35 -2.99
CA PRO A 13 4.85 -13.52 -2.87
C PRO A 13 3.51 -13.31 -3.60
N GLU A 14 3.15 -14.26 -4.46
CA GLU A 14 1.84 -14.29 -5.11
C GLU A 14 0.75 -14.62 -4.09
N PHE A 15 -0.45 -14.09 -4.30
CA PHE A 15 -1.59 -14.38 -3.46
C PHE A 15 -2.89 -14.14 -4.21
N THR A 16 -3.99 -14.64 -3.64
CA THR A 16 -5.34 -14.29 -4.04
C THR A 16 -6.15 -13.98 -2.79
N LEU A 17 -6.80 -12.82 -2.76
CA LEU A 17 -7.66 -12.40 -1.65
C LEU A 17 -8.99 -11.88 -2.22
N THR A 18 -10.05 -12.01 -1.42
CA THR A 18 -11.36 -11.43 -1.75
C THR A 18 -11.50 -10.08 -1.09
N GLY A 19 -11.77 -9.04 -1.87
CA GLY A 19 -11.96 -7.69 -1.35
C GLY A 19 -13.25 -7.54 -0.56
N ILE A 20 -13.36 -6.43 0.17
CA ILE A 20 -14.61 -6.03 0.84
C ILE A 20 -15.76 -5.78 -0.17
N ASP A 21 -15.44 -5.57 -1.44
CA ASP A 21 -16.38 -5.48 -2.56
C ASP A 21 -16.88 -6.85 -3.06
N GLY A 22 -16.41 -7.96 -2.47
CA GLY A 22 -16.69 -9.33 -2.89
C GLY A 22 -15.90 -9.76 -4.13
N THR A 23 -15.03 -8.91 -4.67
CA THR A 23 -14.25 -9.22 -5.87
C THR A 23 -12.94 -9.90 -5.49
N SER A 24 -12.69 -11.07 -6.08
CA SER A 24 -11.42 -11.77 -5.93
C SER A 24 -10.33 -11.08 -6.74
N ARG A 25 -9.15 -10.89 -6.14
CA ARG A 25 -7.99 -10.23 -6.75
C ARG A 25 -6.75 -11.06 -6.49
N SER A 26 -6.01 -11.31 -7.56
CA SER A 26 -4.77 -12.08 -7.53
C SER A 26 -3.59 -11.19 -7.88
N LEU A 27 -2.52 -11.27 -7.09
CA LEU A 27 -1.21 -10.79 -7.50
C LEU A 27 -0.44 -11.96 -8.10
N SER A 28 -0.25 -11.98 -9.42
CA SER A 28 0.63 -12.92 -10.09
C SER A 28 1.77 -12.23 -10.85
N HIS A 29 2.90 -12.91 -10.96
CA HIS A 29 4.05 -12.43 -11.73
C HIS A 29 3.68 -12.45 -13.22
N GLY A 30 3.84 -11.31 -13.88
CA GLY A 30 3.51 -11.19 -15.31
C GLY A 30 2.12 -10.64 -15.61
N ASP A 31 1.36 -10.21 -14.58
CA ASP A 31 0.09 -9.47 -14.75
C ASP A 31 0.25 -8.12 -15.50
N GLY A 32 1.48 -7.68 -15.74
CA GLY A 32 1.78 -6.52 -16.59
C GLY A 32 1.58 -5.16 -15.94
N GLU A 33 0.89 -5.09 -14.81
CA GLU A 33 0.64 -3.85 -14.07
C GLU A 33 1.39 -3.81 -12.72
N PRO A 34 2.16 -2.74 -12.45
CA PRO A 34 2.70 -2.52 -11.12
C PRO A 34 1.58 -2.37 -10.09
N THR A 35 1.86 -2.76 -8.85
CA THR A 35 0.90 -2.75 -7.75
C THR A 35 1.56 -2.17 -6.50
N LEU A 36 0.97 -1.12 -5.95
CA LEU A 36 1.30 -0.65 -4.61
C LEU A 36 0.46 -1.41 -3.59
N LEU A 37 1.11 -2.29 -2.82
CA LEU A 37 0.52 -3.00 -1.69
C LEU A 37 0.76 -2.20 -0.42
N THR A 38 -0.27 -1.99 0.38
CA THR A 38 -0.17 -1.36 1.71
C THR A 38 -0.77 -2.28 2.75
N PHE A 39 0.07 -2.86 3.59
CA PHE A 39 -0.38 -3.72 4.68
C PHE A 39 -0.68 -2.89 5.93
N PHE A 40 -1.82 -3.13 6.57
CA PHE A 40 -2.31 -2.25 7.64
C PHE A 40 -3.20 -2.96 8.66
N LYS A 41 -3.47 -2.22 9.74
CA LYS A 41 -4.47 -2.54 10.75
C LYS A 41 -5.23 -1.28 11.15
N ASN A 42 -6.55 -1.38 11.34
CA ASN A 42 -7.43 -0.26 11.68
C ASN A 42 -7.07 0.41 13.02
N THR A 43 -6.50 -0.32 13.96
CA THR A 43 -6.06 0.20 15.27
C THR A 43 -4.63 0.73 15.28
N CYS A 44 -3.91 0.71 14.15
CA CYS A 44 -2.54 1.22 14.09
C CYS A 44 -2.54 2.75 13.88
N PRO A 45 -2.01 3.55 14.82
CA PRO A 45 -1.99 5.01 14.70
C PRO A 45 -1.18 5.51 13.50
N THR A 46 -0.14 4.77 13.11
CA THR A 46 0.68 5.10 11.94
C THR A 46 -0.06 4.77 10.65
N CYS A 47 -0.94 3.77 10.63
CA CYS A 47 -1.84 3.52 9.50
C CYS A 47 -2.83 4.68 9.34
N LEU A 48 -3.48 5.12 10.42
CA LEU A 48 -4.41 6.27 10.41
C LEU A 48 -3.74 7.54 9.84
N LEU A 49 -2.47 7.77 10.18
CA LEU A 49 -1.68 8.88 9.62
C LEU A 49 -1.40 8.72 8.11
N THR A 50 -1.14 7.49 7.65
CA THR A 50 -0.58 7.23 6.32
C THR A 50 -1.65 7.21 5.23
N PHE A 51 -2.81 6.61 5.50
CA PHE A 51 -3.84 6.36 4.49
C PHE A 51 -4.43 7.61 3.81
N PRO A 52 -4.62 8.76 4.48
CA PRO A 52 -5.02 9.99 3.80
C PRO A 52 -4.08 10.40 2.66
N PHE A 53 -2.77 10.20 2.83
CA PHE A 53 -1.78 10.50 1.80
C PHE A 53 -1.75 9.47 0.68
N LEU A 54 -2.06 8.19 0.98
CA LEU A 54 -2.19 7.14 -0.03
C LEU A 54 -3.43 7.34 -0.89
N GLN A 55 -4.55 7.74 -0.28
CA GLN A 55 -5.77 8.09 -1.01
C GLN A 55 -5.52 9.28 -1.93
N ARG A 56 -4.90 10.35 -1.43
CA ARG A 56 -4.50 11.50 -2.27
C ARG A 56 -3.58 11.08 -3.42
N LEU A 57 -2.60 10.20 -3.15
CA LEU A 57 -1.69 9.72 -4.18
C LEU A 57 -2.44 8.91 -5.24
N HIS A 58 -3.34 8.02 -4.82
CA HIS A 58 -4.20 7.22 -5.68
C HIS A 58 -5.05 8.11 -6.60
N GLU A 59 -5.68 9.16 -6.07
CA GLU A 59 -6.46 10.12 -6.85
C GLU A 59 -5.61 10.87 -7.88
N ARG A 60 -4.40 11.30 -7.50
CA ARG A 60 -3.48 12.03 -8.40
C ARG A 60 -2.94 11.18 -9.54
N VAL A 61 -2.93 9.86 -9.39
CA VAL A 61 -2.49 8.93 -10.44
C VAL A 61 -3.66 8.16 -11.04
N ALA A 62 -4.89 8.63 -10.84
CA ALA A 62 -6.07 8.02 -11.43
C ALA A 62 -5.93 7.92 -12.97
N GLY A 63 -6.24 6.73 -13.51
CA GLY A 63 -6.07 6.41 -14.93
C GLY A 63 -4.66 5.94 -15.33
N ALA A 64 -3.68 5.96 -14.41
CA ALA A 64 -2.40 5.29 -14.64
C ALA A 64 -2.57 3.76 -14.63
N PRO A 65 -1.76 3.01 -15.39
CA PRO A 65 -1.68 1.56 -15.27
C PRO A 65 -0.90 1.18 -14.00
N LEU A 66 -1.53 1.39 -12.84
CA LEU A 66 -1.01 1.12 -11.49
C LEU A 66 -2.15 0.73 -10.56
N ARG A 67 -2.00 -0.42 -9.90
CA ARG A 67 -2.97 -0.90 -8.91
C ARG A 67 -2.59 -0.41 -7.51
N PHE A 68 -3.57 -0.07 -6.69
CA PHE A 68 -3.42 0.22 -5.26
C PHE A 68 -4.26 -0.79 -4.49
N TRP A 69 -3.66 -1.58 -3.60
CA TRP A 69 -4.40 -2.51 -2.74
C TRP A 69 -3.99 -2.34 -1.29
N GLY A 70 -4.98 -2.12 -0.42
CA GLY A 70 -4.79 -2.17 1.04
C GLY A 70 -5.01 -3.59 1.53
N ILE A 71 -4.00 -4.22 2.14
CA ILE A 71 -4.10 -5.56 2.73
C ILE A 71 -4.33 -5.42 4.23
N SER A 72 -5.53 -5.78 4.69
CA SER A 72 -5.98 -5.56 6.07
C SER A 72 -5.75 -6.80 6.93
N GLN A 73 -5.27 -6.61 8.16
CA GLN A 73 -5.17 -7.67 9.18
C GLN A 73 -6.40 -7.73 10.11
N ASP A 74 -7.49 -7.06 9.73
CA ASP A 74 -8.75 -7.02 10.46
C ASP A 74 -9.86 -7.77 9.72
N SER A 75 -11.01 -7.92 10.36
CA SER A 75 -12.17 -8.54 9.71
C SER A 75 -12.67 -7.72 8.50
N VAL A 76 -13.47 -8.35 7.64
CA VAL A 76 -14.14 -7.67 6.51
C VAL A 76 -14.95 -6.46 6.98
N ALA A 77 -15.65 -6.59 8.12
CA ALA A 77 -16.49 -5.53 8.67
C ALA A 77 -15.66 -4.34 9.16
N GLU A 78 -14.61 -4.60 9.93
CA GLU A 78 -13.68 -3.57 10.42
C GLU A 78 -12.94 -2.87 9.29
N THR A 79 -12.52 -3.64 8.28
CA THR A 79 -11.86 -3.12 7.08
C THR A 79 -12.79 -2.20 6.28
N ARG A 80 -14.08 -2.55 6.18
CA ARG A 80 -15.09 -1.70 5.54
C ARG A 80 -15.25 -0.37 6.28
N VAL A 81 -15.41 -0.41 7.61
CA VAL A 81 -15.54 0.79 8.44
C VAL A 81 -14.33 1.70 8.25
N PHE A 82 -13.12 1.15 8.26
CA PHE A 82 -11.90 1.91 8.00
C PHE A 82 -11.90 2.56 6.62
N GLY A 83 -12.29 1.81 5.58
CA GLY A 83 -12.41 2.35 4.22
C GLY A 83 -13.40 3.51 4.12
N GLU A 84 -14.54 3.41 4.79
CA GLU A 84 -15.56 4.46 4.84
C GLU A 84 -15.09 5.69 5.61
N GLU A 85 -14.44 5.51 6.77
CA GLU A 85 -13.92 6.60 7.62
C GLU A 85 -12.91 7.48 6.87
N PHE A 86 -12.03 6.86 6.08
CA PHE A 86 -10.98 7.56 5.33
C PHE A 86 -11.36 7.88 3.87
N GLY A 87 -12.58 7.53 3.44
CA GLY A 87 -13.03 7.75 2.06
C GLY A 87 -12.16 7.03 1.03
N LEU A 88 -11.66 5.83 1.34
CA LEU A 88 -10.75 5.09 0.47
C LEU A 88 -11.47 4.57 -0.77
N THR A 89 -10.94 4.86 -1.95
CA THR A 89 -11.55 4.46 -3.23
C THR A 89 -10.80 3.33 -3.92
N PHE A 90 -9.67 2.91 -3.39
CA PHE A 90 -8.93 1.75 -3.88
C PHE A 90 -9.33 0.47 -3.13
N PRO A 91 -9.18 -0.73 -3.74
CA PRO A 91 -9.59 -1.98 -3.11
C PRO A 91 -8.90 -2.26 -1.77
N LEU A 92 -9.70 -2.68 -0.78
CA LEU A 92 -9.24 -3.19 0.50
C LEU A 92 -9.51 -4.70 0.58
N LEU A 93 -8.47 -5.46 0.86
CA LEU A 93 -8.44 -6.92 0.84
C LEU A 93 -8.09 -7.41 2.26
N PRO A 94 -9.08 -7.87 3.04
CA PRO A 94 -8.82 -8.57 4.29
C PRO A 94 -7.98 -9.81 4.03
N ASP A 95 -6.87 -9.94 4.75
CA ASP A 95 -6.06 -11.15 4.80
C ASP A 95 -6.82 -12.25 5.55
N ASP A 96 -6.57 -13.50 5.18
CA ASP A 96 -7.25 -14.63 5.79
C ASP A 96 -6.83 -14.81 7.26
N PRO A 97 -7.65 -15.49 8.10
CA PRO A 97 -7.28 -15.79 9.48
C PRO A 97 -5.89 -16.44 9.57
N GLY A 98 -5.02 -15.88 10.42
CA GLY A 98 -3.61 -16.27 10.53
C GLY A 98 -2.67 -15.46 9.64
N TYR A 99 -3.19 -14.53 8.86
CA TYR A 99 -2.46 -13.54 8.05
C TYR A 99 -1.41 -14.14 7.09
N PRO A 100 -1.77 -15.17 6.29
CA PRO A 100 -0.81 -15.88 5.46
C PRO A 100 -0.11 -14.95 4.46
N VAL A 101 -0.81 -13.98 3.88
CA VAL A 101 -0.20 -13.03 2.93
C VAL A 101 0.76 -12.10 3.68
N SER A 102 0.32 -11.50 4.79
CA SER A 102 1.16 -10.66 5.64
C SER A 102 2.44 -11.38 6.10
N ASN A 103 2.32 -12.65 6.50
CA ASN A 103 3.45 -13.47 6.93
C ASN A 103 4.41 -13.78 5.78
N ALA A 104 3.89 -14.06 4.58
CA ALA A 104 4.71 -14.31 3.39
C ALA A 104 5.56 -13.09 3.00
N TYR A 105 5.07 -11.87 3.27
CA TYR A 105 5.80 -10.62 3.08
C TYR A 105 6.76 -10.27 4.22
N GLY A 106 6.88 -11.14 5.24
CA GLY A 106 7.83 -11.00 6.35
C GLY A 106 7.50 -9.84 7.30
N LEU A 107 6.22 -9.46 7.39
CA LEU A 107 5.81 -8.27 8.12
C LEU A 107 6.03 -8.40 9.62
N ALA A 108 6.76 -7.43 10.17
CA ALA A 108 6.90 -7.26 11.61
C ALA A 108 6.06 -6.09 12.15
N ASN A 109 5.85 -5.04 11.34
CA ASN A 109 5.17 -3.81 11.71
C ASN A 109 4.24 -3.34 10.56
N VAL A 110 3.25 -2.53 10.90
CA VAL A 110 2.33 -1.88 9.94
C VAL A 110 2.24 -0.37 10.21
N PRO A 111 2.09 0.49 9.20
CA PRO A 111 1.95 0.12 7.80
C PRO A 111 3.27 -0.32 7.19
N THR A 112 3.21 -1.25 6.25
CA THR A 112 4.35 -1.56 5.38
C THR A 112 3.88 -1.52 3.93
N LEU A 113 4.60 -0.80 3.08
CA LEU A 113 4.28 -0.61 1.69
C LEU A 113 5.28 -1.34 0.82
N PHE A 114 4.78 -1.97 -0.24
CA PHE A 114 5.60 -2.57 -1.29
C PHE A 114 5.10 -2.08 -2.65
N LEU A 115 5.99 -1.47 -3.43
CA LEU A 115 5.74 -1.26 -4.85
C LEU A 115 6.24 -2.49 -5.60
N VAL A 116 5.33 -3.32 -6.07
CA VAL A 116 5.63 -4.46 -6.94
C VAL A 116 5.60 -4.00 -8.38
N ASP A 117 6.64 -4.29 -9.16
CA ASP A 117 6.66 -3.97 -10.59
C ASP A 117 5.82 -4.96 -11.41
N ALA A 118 5.65 -4.66 -12.70
CA ALA A 118 4.91 -5.51 -13.63
C ALA A 118 5.49 -6.93 -13.80
N GLY A 119 6.77 -7.12 -13.47
CA GLY A 119 7.46 -8.41 -13.49
C GLY A 119 7.38 -9.15 -12.15
N GLY A 120 6.65 -8.65 -11.16
CA GLY A 120 6.51 -9.26 -9.83
C GLY A 120 7.69 -9.03 -8.89
N THR A 121 8.61 -8.12 -9.20
CA THR A 121 9.74 -7.77 -8.35
C THR A 121 9.39 -6.56 -7.48
N ILE A 122 9.76 -6.60 -6.21
CA ILE A 122 9.60 -5.44 -5.31
C ILE A 122 10.60 -4.36 -5.73
N ALA A 123 10.09 -3.22 -6.20
CA ALA A 123 10.89 -2.06 -6.57
C ALA A 123 11.21 -1.17 -5.37
N LEU A 124 10.30 -1.08 -4.39
CA LEU A 124 10.44 -0.26 -3.19
C LEU A 124 9.76 -0.91 -2.00
N THR A 125 10.37 -0.80 -0.81
CA THR A 125 9.79 -1.17 0.47
C THR A 125 9.85 0.02 1.43
N THR A 126 8.73 0.35 2.07
CA THR A 126 8.64 1.36 3.14
C THR A 126 8.03 0.73 4.38
N VAL A 127 8.63 1.00 5.55
CA VAL A 127 8.14 0.49 6.84
C VAL A 127 7.78 1.67 7.74
N GLY A 128 6.56 1.68 8.25
CA GLY A 128 5.97 2.83 8.93
C GLY A 128 5.59 3.93 7.96
N PHE A 129 5.44 5.14 8.49
CA PHE A 129 5.25 6.36 7.72
C PHE A 129 6.60 7.03 7.45
N SER A 130 6.86 7.35 6.20
CA SER A 130 8.02 8.11 5.74
C SER A 130 7.59 9.13 4.71
N ARG A 131 7.69 10.43 5.05
CA ARG A 131 7.34 11.50 4.11
C ARG A 131 8.23 11.44 2.87
N ALA A 132 9.51 11.15 3.06
CA ALA A 132 10.48 11.04 1.98
C ALA A 132 10.15 9.87 1.03
N ASP A 133 9.79 8.70 1.57
CA ASP A 133 9.50 7.53 0.73
C ASP A 133 8.18 7.71 -0.04
N LEU A 134 7.17 8.33 0.59
CA LEU A 134 5.90 8.64 -0.08
C LEU A 134 6.09 9.70 -1.19
N GLU A 135 6.95 10.70 -1.00
CA GLU A 135 7.37 11.61 -2.08
C GLU A 135 8.17 10.91 -3.18
N ALA A 136 9.00 9.93 -2.81
CA ALA A 136 9.74 9.13 -3.78
C ALA A 136 8.79 8.27 -4.64
N LEU A 137 7.77 7.66 -4.05
CA LEU A 137 6.69 6.98 -4.78
C LEU A 137 5.95 7.94 -5.73
N ALA A 138 5.54 9.10 -5.23
CA ALA A 138 4.89 10.13 -6.05
C ALA A 138 5.76 10.57 -7.23
N THR A 139 7.06 10.75 -6.99
CA THR A 139 8.05 11.11 -8.02
C THR A 139 8.23 10.00 -9.05
N GLU A 140 8.30 8.75 -8.60
CA GLU A 140 8.41 7.59 -9.49
C GLU A 140 7.16 7.45 -10.35
N PHE A 141 5.96 7.60 -9.79
CA PHE A 141 4.72 7.54 -10.55
C PHE A 141 4.60 8.68 -11.56
N ARG A 142 4.95 9.92 -11.16
CA ARG A 142 5.06 11.06 -12.09
C ARG A 142 5.96 10.74 -13.27
N ARG A 143 7.15 10.20 -13.01
CA ARG A 143 8.16 9.90 -14.03
C ARG A 143 7.72 8.75 -14.93
N ARG A 144 7.25 7.66 -14.34
CA ARG A 144 6.87 6.42 -15.02
C ARG A 144 5.64 6.61 -15.90
N PHE A 145 4.63 7.32 -15.42
CA PHE A 145 3.35 7.48 -16.11
C PHE A 145 3.18 8.85 -16.77
N ARG A 146 4.18 9.74 -16.66
CA ARG A 146 4.19 11.10 -17.23
C ARG A 146 2.99 11.96 -16.79
N ILE A 147 2.56 11.80 -15.54
CA ILE A 147 1.40 12.50 -14.98
C ILE A 147 1.85 13.80 -14.30
N PRO A 148 1.47 14.99 -14.81
CA PRO A 148 1.80 16.24 -14.14
C PRO A 148 1.00 16.38 -12.83
N GLY A 149 1.53 17.13 -11.85
CA GLY A 149 0.80 17.46 -10.62
C GLY A 149 0.74 16.37 -9.54
N VAL A 150 1.37 15.21 -9.74
CA VAL A 150 1.48 14.17 -8.70
C VAL A 150 2.33 14.64 -7.51
N THR A 151 3.38 15.40 -7.79
CA THR A 151 4.33 15.96 -6.80
C THR A 151 4.22 17.49 -6.71
N PRO A 152 4.49 18.11 -5.55
CA PRO A 152 4.79 17.45 -4.28
C PRO A 152 3.52 16.80 -3.70
N LEU A 153 3.65 15.59 -3.14
CA LEU A 153 2.53 14.89 -2.51
C LEU A 153 2.05 15.63 -1.25
N PHE A 154 3.01 16.17 -0.50
CA PHE A 154 2.77 16.91 0.73
C PHE A 154 2.82 18.42 0.51
N VAL A 155 1.91 19.12 1.16
CA VAL A 155 1.90 20.58 1.27
C VAL A 155 2.17 20.99 2.72
N GLU A 156 2.59 22.22 2.95
CA GLU A 156 2.91 22.72 4.29
C GLU A 156 1.71 22.60 5.25
N ALA A 157 0.50 22.83 4.75
CA ALA A 157 -0.74 22.73 5.52
C ALA A 157 -1.03 21.31 6.05
N ASP A 158 -0.39 20.26 5.52
CA ASP A 158 -0.61 18.88 5.99
C ASP A 158 -0.05 18.65 7.40
N ASN A 159 0.93 19.46 7.84
CA ASN A 159 1.63 19.29 9.11
C ASN A 159 2.09 17.84 9.39
N ALA A 160 2.41 17.10 8.32
CA ALA A 160 2.81 15.70 8.40
C ALA A 160 4.21 15.60 9.04
N PRO A 161 4.43 14.64 9.96
CA PRO A 161 5.76 14.41 10.52
C PRO A 161 6.74 14.00 9.41
N VAL A 162 8.04 14.01 9.70
CA VAL A 162 9.04 13.51 8.73
C VAL A 162 8.97 11.99 8.63
N MET A 163 8.90 11.31 9.78
CA MET A 163 8.83 9.86 9.93
C MET A 163 7.94 9.51 11.12
N ARG A 164 7.29 8.35 11.07
CA ARG A 164 6.66 7.72 12.24
C ARG A 164 6.81 6.20 12.11
N PRO A 165 7.41 5.50 13.08
CA PRO A 165 7.54 4.05 13.01
C PRO A 165 6.18 3.35 12.99
N GLY A 166 6.13 2.16 12.41
CA GLY A 166 4.97 1.26 12.46
C GLY A 166 4.86 0.50 13.76
#